data_AF-Q2VU89-F1
#
_entry.id   AF-Q2VU89-F1
#
_cell.length_a   1.000
_cell.length_b   1.000
_cell.length_c   1.000
_cell.angle_alpha   90.00
_cell.angle_beta   90.00
_cell.angle_gamma   90.00
#
_symmetry.space_group_name_H-M   'P 1'
#
loop_
_entity.id
_entity.type
_entity.pdbx_description
1 polymer ?
#
loop_
_entity_poly.entity_id
_entity_poly.type
_entity_poly.pdbx_seq_one_letter_code
_entity_poly.pdbx_strand_id
1 'polypeptide(L)'
;MVNSWYQPQRGGVVAGLLVLLLPVIFPDLFAPLGHASPSTFSEWNAPKSRHLSLLKGALQREISEEQKAELWSPLKAQGWKPCIRSASNALLPTKSGGYVQVFLDGGLNQQRMGICDAVAVAKILNATLVIPHLEVNPVWKDTSSFDEVFDVEHFIQILKYDISIVRDLPSEYSWSTREYYATAIRATRIKTAPVHASANWYLENVVPVLQSYGIAAIAPFSHRLAFDNMTKDIQRLRCKVNFQAIKNLIH
;
A
#
# COMPACT_ATOMS: atom_id res chain seq x y z
N MET A 1 -78.03 4.23 -18.01
CA MET A 1 -78.48 3.21 -17.04
C MET A 1 -77.25 2.37 -16.72
N VAL A 2 -76.64 2.30 -15.54
CA VAL A 2 -77.00 2.58 -14.13
C VAL A 2 -75.70 2.91 -13.37
N ASN A 3 -75.80 3.82 -12.39
CA ASN A 3 -74.77 4.18 -11.40
C ASN A 3 -74.40 3.01 -10.47
N SER A 4 -73.15 2.94 -9.98
CA SER A 4 -72.91 2.47 -8.61
C SER A 4 -71.64 3.06 -7.97
N TRP A 5 -71.88 4.04 -7.12
CA TRP A 5 -71.24 4.48 -5.88
C TRP A 5 -69.85 3.95 -5.46
N TYR A 6 -68.95 4.93 -5.35
CA TYR A 6 -67.71 4.93 -4.57
C TYR A 6 -68.04 5.00 -3.06
N GLN A 7 -67.53 4.07 -2.24
CA GLN A 7 -67.49 4.21 -0.78
C GLN A 7 -66.09 4.70 -0.35
N PRO A 8 -65.95 5.79 0.43
CA PRO A 8 -64.67 6.17 0.99
C PRO A 8 -64.40 5.32 2.25
N GLN A 9 -63.36 4.49 2.19
CA GLN A 9 -62.74 3.79 3.32
C GLN A 9 -62.14 4.83 4.30
N ARG A 10 -62.98 5.36 5.20
CA ARG A 10 -62.61 6.35 6.23
C ARG A 10 -61.75 5.74 7.36
N GLY A 11 -61.49 4.43 7.33
CA GLY A 11 -60.69 3.72 8.34
C GLY A 11 -59.16 3.76 8.14
N GLY A 12 -58.68 3.88 6.90
CA GLY A 12 -57.24 3.81 6.60
C GLY A 12 -56.45 5.07 7.00
N VAL A 13 -57.06 6.24 6.87
CA VAL A 13 -56.40 7.53 7.15
C VAL A 13 -56.16 7.72 8.65
N VAL A 14 -57.08 7.23 9.49
CA VAL A 14 -56.95 7.31 10.96
C VAL A 14 -55.86 6.35 11.47
N ALA A 15 -55.74 5.16 10.87
CA ALA A 15 -54.70 4.20 11.22
C ALA A 15 -53.29 4.72 10.83
N GLY A 16 -53.13 5.36 9.67
CA GLY A 16 -51.85 5.92 9.24
C GLY A 16 -51.34 7.07 10.12
N LEU A 17 -52.24 7.95 10.59
CA LEU A 17 -51.90 9.05 11.51
C LEU A 17 -51.49 8.55 12.90
N LEU A 18 -52.09 7.47 13.39
CA LEU A 18 -51.71 6.85 14.66
C LEU A 18 -50.30 6.26 14.61
N VAL A 19 -49.90 5.62 13.49
CA VAL A 19 -48.55 5.06 13.32
C VAL A 19 -47.47 6.16 13.29
N LEU A 20 -47.76 7.33 12.72
CA LEU A 20 -46.81 8.46 12.70
C LEU A 20 -46.63 9.15 14.06
N LEU A 21 -47.63 9.10 14.93
CA LEU A 21 -47.59 9.72 16.26
C LEU A 21 -47.12 8.77 17.38
N LEU A 22 -47.13 7.46 17.14
CA LEU A 22 -46.68 6.43 18.08
C LEU A 22 -45.25 6.65 18.63
N PRO A 23 -44.25 7.12 17.85
CA PRO A 23 -42.91 7.41 18.35
C PRO A 23 -42.85 8.62 19.29
N VAL A 24 -43.81 9.55 19.17
CA VAL A 24 -43.88 10.77 19.99
C VAL A 24 -44.56 10.49 21.33
N ILE A 25 -45.53 9.57 21.35
CA ILE A 25 -46.32 9.25 22.54
C ILE A 25 -45.59 8.24 23.45
N PHE A 26 -44.77 7.35 22.88
CA PHE A 26 -44.01 6.32 23.62
C PHE A 26 -42.50 6.38 23.30
N PRO A 27 -41.77 7.42 23.70
CA PRO A 27 -40.35 7.61 23.36
C PRO A 27 -39.45 6.48 23.90
N ASP A 28 -39.79 5.89 25.06
CA ASP A 28 -39.01 4.83 25.70
C ASP A 28 -39.04 3.49 24.94
N LEU A 29 -40.07 3.26 24.11
CA LEU A 29 -40.19 2.05 23.27
C LEU A 29 -39.29 2.10 22.02
N PHE A 30 -38.91 3.31 21.58
CA PHE A 30 -38.10 3.54 20.38
C PHE A 30 -36.70 4.13 20.68
N ALA A 31 -36.38 4.38 21.95
CA ALA A 31 -35.06 4.80 22.40
C ALA A 31 -33.88 3.95 21.84
N PRO A 32 -33.99 2.62 21.64
CA PRO A 32 -32.88 1.84 21.07
C PRO A 32 -32.67 2.07 19.56
N LEU A 33 -33.63 2.66 18.85
CA LEU A 33 -33.56 2.92 17.40
C LEU A 33 -33.16 4.36 17.06
N GLY A 34 -33.09 5.27 18.04
CA GLY A 34 -32.69 6.67 17.86
C GLY A 34 -31.19 6.89 17.64
N HIS A 35 -30.35 5.87 17.87
CA HIS A 35 -28.89 5.98 17.72
C HIS A 35 -28.38 5.74 16.29
N ALA A 36 -29.26 5.49 15.32
CA ALA A 36 -28.90 5.26 13.91
C ALA A 36 -29.40 6.35 12.94
N SER A 37 -29.73 7.55 13.44
CA SER A 37 -29.92 8.72 12.59
C SER A 37 -28.60 9.50 12.53
N PRO A 38 -27.89 9.55 11.40
CA PRO A 38 -26.80 10.51 11.26
C PRO A 38 -27.45 11.89 11.34
N SER A 39 -27.01 12.71 12.29
CA SER A 39 -27.41 14.12 12.36
C SER A 39 -27.17 14.75 10.99
N THR A 40 -28.23 15.24 10.36
CA THR A 40 -28.20 15.96 9.08
C THR A 40 -27.54 17.33 9.20
N PHE A 41 -27.16 17.73 10.40
CA PHE A 41 -26.10 18.69 10.63
C PHE A 41 -24.81 17.92 10.86
N SER A 42 -23.98 17.86 9.82
CA SER A 42 -22.55 17.67 10.02
C SER A 42 -22.12 18.77 10.99
N GLU A 43 -21.81 18.43 12.24
CA GLU A 43 -20.97 19.29 13.04
C GLU A 43 -19.69 19.50 12.23
N TRP A 44 -19.60 20.66 11.59
CA TRP A 44 -18.38 21.12 10.98
C TRP A 44 -17.41 21.37 12.13
N ASN A 45 -16.78 20.29 12.59
CA ASN A 45 -15.69 20.31 13.53
C ASN A 45 -14.51 20.91 12.78
N ALA A 46 -14.48 22.24 12.68
CA ALA A 46 -13.31 22.95 12.20
C ALA A 46 -12.13 22.45 13.05
N PRO A 47 -11.08 21.89 12.43
CA PRO A 47 -9.99 21.29 13.19
C PRO A 47 -9.43 22.35 14.14
N LYS A 48 -9.60 22.14 15.45
CA LYS A 48 -9.06 23.05 16.46
C LYS A 48 -7.53 22.98 16.37
N SER A 49 -6.89 24.11 16.08
CA SER A 49 -5.44 24.18 16.06
C SER A 49 -4.91 23.78 17.44
N ARG A 50 -4.16 22.68 17.52
CA ARG A 50 -3.58 22.20 18.78
C ARG A 50 -2.61 23.21 19.42
N HIS A 51 -2.05 24.12 18.61
CA HIS A 51 -1.13 25.17 19.06
C HIS A 51 -1.51 26.54 18.49
N LEU A 52 -2.51 27.19 19.12
CA LEU A 52 -2.97 28.53 18.77
C LEU A 52 -1.86 29.59 18.78
N SER A 53 -0.89 29.46 19.69
CA SER A 53 0.26 30.37 19.78
C SER A 53 1.17 30.29 18.55
N LEU A 54 1.44 29.08 18.06
CA LEU A 54 2.23 28.86 16.85
C LEU A 54 1.49 29.35 15.60
N LEU A 55 0.19 29.09 15.51
CA LEU A 55 -0.65 29.59 14.42
C LEU A 55 -0.68 31.12 14.39
N LYS A 56 -0.90 31.76 15.55
CA LYS A 56 -0.91 33.22 15.68
C LYS A 56 0.46 33.81 15.33
N GLY A 57 1.54 33.18 15.78
CA GLY A 57 2.90 33.54 15.41
C GLY A 57 3.18 33.41 13.91
N ALA A 58 2.66 32.36 13.25
CA ALA A 58 2.81 32.19 11.80
C ALA A 58 2.00 33.22 11.00
N LEU A 59 0.78 33.55 11.45
CA LEU A 59 -0.09 34.52 10.79
C LEU A 59 0.41 35.96 10.93
N GLN A 60 1.07 36.29 12.05
CA GLN A 60 1.63 37.62 12.29
C GLN A 60 3.04 37.79 11.70
N ARG A 61 3.68 36.70 11.29
CA ARG A 61 5.02 36.74 10.71
C ARG A 61 4.91 37.07 9.23
N GLU A 62 5.15 38.32 8.88
CA GLU A 62 5.42 38.71 7.49
C GLU A 62 6.79 38.17 7.09
N ILE A 63 6.81 37.21 6.16
CA ILE A 63 8.01 36.67 5.54
C ILE A 63 8.23 37.48 4.26
N SER A 64 9.42 38.09 4.11
CA SER A 64 9.72 38.84 2.89
C SER A 64 9.76 37.90 1.67
N GLU A 65 9.57 38.44 0.47
CA GLU A 65 9.68 37.65 -0.75
C GLU A 65 11.08 37.07 -0.93
N GLU A 66 12.14 37.75 -0.47
CA GLU A 66 13.49 37.16 -0.47
C GLU A 66 13.60 35.96 0.46
N GLN A 67 13.02 36.03 1.66
CA GLN A 67 13.04 34.92 2.61
C GLN A 67 12.21 33.72 2.11
N LYS A 68 11.10 33.97 1.41
CA LYS A 68 10.34 32.90 0.75
C LYS A 68 11.16 32.26 -0.37
N ALA A 69 11.80 33.06 -1.21
CA ALA A 69 12.64 32.58 -2.29
C ALA A 69 13.85 31.78 -1.75
N GLU A 70 14.47 32.23 -0.66
CA GLU A 70 15.55 31.53 0.02
C GLU A 70 15.08 30.20 0.64
N LEU A 71 13.93 30.19 1.33
CA LEU A 71 13.37 28.99 1.95
C LEU A 71 13.11 27.87 0.94
N TRP A 72 12.59 28.24 -0.24
CA TRP A 72 12.32 27.29 -1.33
C TRP A 72 13.50 27.13 -2.30
N SER A 73 14.62 27.80 -2.05
CA SER A 73 15.81 27.65 -2.86
C SER A 73 16.37 26.23 -2.71
N PRO A 74 16.83 25.59 -3.80
CA PRO A 74 17.48 24.31 -3.71
C PRO A 74 18.70 24.44 -2.78
N LEU A 75 18.82 23.55 -1.80
CA LEU A 75 20.02 23.47 -0.98
C LEU A 75 21.23 23.31 -1.89
N LYS A 76 22.29 24.09 -1.63
CA LYS A 76 23.56 23.93 -2.34
C LYS A 76 23.96 22.46 -2.31
N ALA A 77 24.23 21.89 -3.49
CA ALA A 77 24.61 20.50 -3.60
C ALA A 77 25.87 20.26 -2.76
N GLN A 78 25.74 19.55 -1.63
CA GLN A 78 26.83 19.32 -0.67
C GLN A 78 27.86 18.28 -1.18
N GLY A 79 27.96 18.08 -2.50
CA GLY A 79 28.85 17.07 -3.08
C GLY A 79 28.39 15.63 -2.85
N TRP A 80 27.12 15.40 -2.49
CA TRP A 80 26.55 14.05 -2.42
C TRP A 80 26.65 13.38 -3.79
N LYS A 81 27.43 12.31 -3.87
CA LYS A 81 27.58 11.50 -5.07
C LYS A 81 26.79 10.19 -4.91
N PRO A 82 26.15 9.68 -5.98
CA PRO A 82 25.51 8.38 -5.92
C PRO A 82 26.51 7.30 -5.48
N CYS A 83 26.10 6.45 -4.54
CA CYS A 83 26.92 5.35 -4.00
C CYS A 83 26.97 4.14 -4.95
N ILE A 84 27.00 4.38 -6.26
CA ILE A 84 26.71 3.40 -7.31
C ILE A 84 28.05 3.04 -7.97
N ARG A 85 28.47 1.78 -7.84
CA ARG A 85 29.56 1.24 -8.65
C ARG A 85 29.02 0.89 -10.04
N SER A 86 29.84 1.08 -11.08
CA SER A 86 29.59 0.42 -12.37
C SER A 86 29.44 -1.07 -12.12
N ALA A 87 28.40 -1.67 -12.69
CA ALA A 87 28.11 -3.09 -12.52
C ALA A 87 29.38 -3.90 -12.82
N SER A 88 29.84 -4.69 -11.85
CA SER A 88 30.70 -5.81 -12.21
C SER A 88 29.84 -6.74 -13.06
N ASN A 89 30.30 -7.11 -14.25
CA ASN A 89 29.64 -8.07 -15.15
C ASN A 89 29.64 -9.51 -14.58
N ALA A 90 29.50 -9.64 -13.26
CA ALA A 90 29.38 -10.93 -12.59
C ALA A 90 28.09 -11.59 -13.10
N LEU A 91 28.25 -12.77 -13.67
CA LEU A 91 27.12 -13.58 -14.11
C LEU A 91 26.29 -13.96 -12.88
N LEU A 92 24.97 -13.80 -12.99
CA LEU A 92 24.05 -14.33 -12.00
C LEU A 92 24.20 -15.86 -11.95
N PRO A 93 23.96 -16.50 -10.79
CA PRO A 93 23.96 -17.95 -10.69
C PRO A 93 23.00 -18.55 -11.73
N THR A 94 23.44 -19.61 -12.42
CA THR A 94 22.68 -20.23 -13.52
C THR A 94 21.34 -20.82 -13.06
N LYS A 95 21.20 -21.13 -11.77
CA LYS A 95 19.98 -21.68 -11.17
C LYS A 95 19.49 -20.78 -10.04
N SER A 96 18.26 -20.29 -10.16
CA SER A 96 17.55 -19.56 -9.13
C SER A 96 17.04 -20.50 -8.03
N GLY A 97 16.96 -20.00 -6.80
CA GLY A 97 16.40 -20.69 -5.64
C GLY A 97 14.88 -20.82 -5.65
N GLY A 98 14.19 -20.27 -6.65
CA GLY A 98 12.73 -20.29 -6.80
C GLY A 98 12.18 -18.91 -7.15
N TYR A 99 10.86 -18.73 -7.04
CA TYR A 99 10.16 -17.48 -7.33
C TYR A 99 9.66 -16.82 -6.04
N VAL A 100 9.91 -15.52 -5.90
CA VAL A 100 9.36 -14.73 -4.79
C VAL A 100 8.38 -13.71 -5.34
N GLN A 101 7.16 -13.75 -4.81
CA GLN A 101 6.15 -12.70 -4.98
C GLN A 101 6.09 -11.87 -3.71
N VAL A 102 5.93 -10.55 -3.87
CA VAL A 102 5.69 -9.62 -2.77
C VAL A 102 4.42 -8.83 -3.03
N PHE A 103 3.63 -8.61 -1.98
CA PHE A 103 2.39 -7.84 -2.03
C PHE A 103 2.58 -6.60 -1.14
N LEU A 104 2.87 -5.48 -1.79
CA LEU A 104 3.31 -4.23 -1.18
C LEU A 104 2.12 -3.43 -0.64
N ASP A 105 2.03 -3.33 0.68
CA ASP A 105 1.01 -2.55 1.37
C ASP A 105 1.52 -1.17 1.79
N GLY A 106 0.58 -0.26 2.10
CA GLY A 106 0.88 1.11 2.48
C GLY A 106 0.58 2.13 1.38
N GLY A 107 1.08 3.36 1.55
CA GLY A 107 1.01 4.41 0.52
C GLY A 107 2.17 4.32 -0.48
N LEU A 108 2.11 5.07 -1.59
CA LEU A 108 3.12 4.98 -2.67
C LEU A 108 4.57 5.13 -2.19
N ASN A 109 4.83 6.03 -1.23
CA ASN A 109 6.18 6.17 -0.66
C ASN A 109 6.63 4.95 0.15
N GLN A 110 5.71 4.31 0.88
CA GLN A 110 5.99 3.07 1.62
C GLN A 110 6.18 1.90 0.65
N GLN A 111 5.35 1.81 -0.38
CA GLN A 111 5.49 0.81 -1.44
C GLN A 111 6.83 0.97 -2.18
N ARG A 112 7.26 2.21 -2.47
CA ARG A 112 8.58 2.47 -3.06
C ARG A 112 9.73 1.90 -2.21
N MET A 113 9.67 2.08 -0.90
CA MET A 113 10.63 1.45 0.02
C MET A 113 10.48 -0.08 0.02
N GLY A 114 9.25 -0.59 -0.02
CA GLY A 114 8.96 -2.02 -0.15
C GLY A 114 9.53 -2.65 -1.42
N ILE A 115 9.52 -1.96 -2.57
CA ILE A 115 10.17 -2.43 -3.81
C ILE A 115 11.68 -2.58 -3.59
N CYS A 116 12.31 -1.61 -2.93
CA CYS A 116 13.74 -1.67 -2.62
C CYS A 116 14.07 -2.87 -1.73
N ASP A 117 13.23 -3.12 -0.71
CA ASP A 117 13.36 -4.28 0.18
C ASP A 117 13.09 -5.60 -0.55
N ALA A 118 12.12 -5.66 -1.45
CA ALA A 118 11.80 -6.87 -2.22
C ALA A 118 12.97 -7.31 -3.11
N VAL A 119 13.61 -6.36 -3.80
CA VAL A 119 14.81 -6.62 -4.60
C VAL A 119 15.96 -7.11 -3.72
N ALA A 120 16.16 -6.49 -2.55
CA ALA A 120 17.16 -6.92 -1.58
C ALA A 120 16.88 -8.34 -1.04
N VAL A 121 15.63 -8.65 -0.70
CA VAL A 121 15.20 -9.98 -0.24
C VAL A 121 15.44 -11.03 -1.33
N ALA A 122 15.07 -10.75 -2.58
CA ALA A 122 15.33 -11.66 -3.71
C ALA A 122 16.84 -11.92 -3.86
N LYS A 123 17.68 -10.90 -3.69
CA LYS A 123 19.14 -11.06 -3.70
C LYS A 123 19.65 -11.94 -2.55
N ILE A 124 19.16 -11.72 -1.33
CA ILE A 124 19.52 -12.51 -0.14
C ILE A 124 19.15 -13.98 -0.33
N LEU A 125 17.98 -14.25 -0.91
CA LEU A 125 17.46 -15.60 -1.13
C LEU A 125 18.02 -16.27 -2.40
N ASN A 126 18.78 -15.55 -3.21
CA ASN A 126 19.16 -15.95 -4.57
C ASN A 126 17.94 -16.45 -5.39
N ALA A 127 16.83 -15.73 -5.29
CA ALA A 127 15.56 -16.07 -5.91
C ALA A 127 15.23 -15.13 -7.08
N THR A 128 14.34 -15.59 -7.96
CA THR A 128 13.78 -14.79 -9.03
C THR A 128 12.63 -13.95 -8.46
N LEU A 129 12.74 -12.63 -8.60
CA LEU A 129 11.65 -11.73 -8.20
C LEU A 129 10.59 -11.69 -9.32
N VAL A 130 9.34 -11.94 -8.96
CA VAL A 130 8.20 -11.57 -9.81
C VAL A 130 7.89 -10.10 -9.59
N ILE A 131 7.49 -9.37 -10.63
CA ILE A 131 7.13 -7.95 -10.51
C ILE A 131 6.22 -7.72 -9.29
N PRO A 132 6.58 -6.81 -8.36
CA PRO A 132 5.82 -6.60 -7.14
C PRO A 132 4.34 -6.24 -7.38
N HIS A 133 3.44 -6.83 -6.60
CA HIS A 133 2.03 -6.44 -6.61
C HIS A 133 1.81 -5.23 -5.69
N LEU A 134 1.16 -4.17 -6.19
CA LEU A 134 0.75 -3.03 -5.38
C LEU A 134 -0.62 -3.33 -4.76
N GLU A 135 -0.69 -3.41 -3.43
CA GLU A 135 -1.96 -3.61 -2.72
C GLU A 135 -2.74 -2.29 -2.66
N VAL A 136 -4.05 -2.40 -2.89
CA VAL A 136 -4.97 -1.25 -2.87
C VAL A 136 -5.06 -0.69 -1.45
N ASN A 137 -4.69 0.57 -1.30
CA ASN A 137 -4.81 1.26 -0.02
C ASN A 137 -6.26 1.73 0.22
N PRO A 138 -6.87 1.49 1.41
CA PRO A 138 -8.26 1.87 1.67
C PRO A 138 -8.49 3.39 1.70
N VAL A 139 -7.44 4.20 1.91
CA VAL A 139 -7.53 5.66 1.96
C VAL A 139 -7.50 6.26 0.56
N TRP A 140 -6.51 5.89 -0.25
CA TRP A 140 -6.30 6.46 -1.59
C TRP A 140 -7.10 5.75 -2.68
N LYS A 141 -7.50 4.49 -2.44
CA LYS A 141 -8.24 3.60 -3.36
C LYS A 141 -7.60 3.49 -4.76
N ASP A 142 -6.29 3.67 -4.82
CA ASP A 142 -5.52 3.52 -6.04
C ASP A 142 -5.43 2.04 -6.41
N THR A 143 -5.90 1.70 -7.61
CA THR A 143 -5.91 0.34 -8.17
C THR A 143 -4.81 0.14 -9.20
N SER A 144 -3.93 1.13 -9.38
CA SER A 144 -2.89 1.08 -10.39
C SER A 144 -1.97 -0.12 -10.19
N SER A 145 -1.70 -0.85 -11.26
CA SER A 145 -0.71 -1.94 -11.23
C SER A 145 0.72 -1.39 -11.27
N PHE A 146 1.71 -2.25 -11.00
CA PHE A 146 3.11 -1.82 -11.00
C PHE A 146 3.54 -1.24 -12.36
N ASP A 147 3.08 -1.84 -13.46
CA ASP A 147 3.37 -1.43 -14.83
C ASP A 147 2.61 -0.20 -15.31
N GLU A 148 1.55 0.21 -14.60
CA GLU A 148 0.89 1.50 -14.81
C GLU A 148 1.61 2.65 -14.09
N VAL A 149 2.35 2.34 -13.01
CA VAL A 149 3.07 3.36 -12.24
C VAL A 149 4.54 3.49 -12.67
N PHE A 150 5.20 2.38 -12.97
CA PHE A 150 6.65 2.31 -13.20
C PHE A 150 7.02 1.66 -14.53
N ASP A 151 8.11 2.14 -15.13
CA ASP A 151 8.71 1.54 -16.32
C ASP A 151 9.33 0.17 -16.00
N VAL A 152 8.58 -0.90 -16.25
CA VAL A 152 9.00 -2.28 -15.96
C VAL A 152 10.21 -2.70 -16.78
N GLU A 153 10.29 -2.28 -18.04
CA GLU A 153 11.40 -2.69 -18.90
C GLU A 153 12.71 -2.06 -18.41
N HIS A 154 12.65 -0.77 -18.07
CA HIS A 154 13.77 -0.07 -17.43
C HIS A 154 14.15 -0.72 -16.09
N PHE A 155 13.16 -1.07 -15.26
CA PHE A 155 13.40 -1.73 -13.97
C PHE A 155 14.16 -3.06 -14.12
N ILE A 156 13.72 -3.94 -15.02
CA ILE A 156 14.37 -5.22 -15.31
C ILE A 156 15.77 -4.99 -15.88
N GLN A 157 15.91 -4.08 -16.87
CA GLN A 157 17.17 -3.82 -17.54
C GLN A 157 18.25 -3.27 -16.60
N ILE A 158 17.89 -2.38 -15.66
CA ILE A 158 18.82 -1.80 -14.69
C ILE A 158 19.31 -2.84 -13.67
N LEU A 159 18.47 -3.82 -13.32
CA LEU A 159 18.74 -4.82 -12.28
C LEU A 159 19.19 -6.19 -12.80
N LYS A 160 19.30 -6.37 -14.12
CA LYS A 160 19.61 -7.68 -14.76
C LYS A 160 20.90 -8.37 -14.33
N TYR A 161 21.86 -7.63 -13.77
CA TYR A 161 23.11 -8.17 -13.22
C TYR A 161 23.09 -8.28 -11.69
N ASP A 162 22.06 -7.74 -11.05
CA ASP A 162 21.88 -7.79 -9.59
C ASP A 162 21.01 -8.97 -9.20
N ILE A 163 19.83 -9.13 -9.82
CA ILE A 163 18.89 -10.23 -9.57
C ILE A 163 18.16 -10.65 -10.86
N SER A 164 17.60 -11.86 -10.86
CA SER A 164 16.67 -12.29 -11.91
C SER A 164 15.28 -11.75 -11.61
N ILE A 165 14.63 -11.15 -12.62
CA ILE A 165 13.29 -10.58 -12.51
C ILE A 165 12.44 -11.10 -13.67
N VAL A 166 11.21 -11.52 -13.38
CA VAL A 166 10.22 -11.92 -14.40
C VAL A 166 8.96 -11.08 -14.26
N ARG A 167 8.33 -10.76 -15.40
CA ARG A 167 7.04 -10.05 -15.43
C ARG A 167 5.94 -10.91 -14.82
N ASP A 168 5.82 -12.12 -15.34
CA ASP A 168 4.79 -13.08 -14.97
C ASP A 168 5.42 -14.37 -14.44
N LEU A 169 4.63 -15.09 -13.66
CA LEU A 169 5.00 -16.42 -13.20
C LEU A 169 5.01 -17.43 -14.36
N PRO A 170 5.91 -18.44 -14.32
CA PRO A 170 5.79 -19.61 -15.18
C PRO A 170 4.42 -20.28 -15.03
N SER A 171 3.97 -20.96 -16.10
CA SER A 171 2.64 -21.57 -16.15
C SER A 171 2.36 -22.56 -15.01
N GLU A 172 3.38 -23.25 -14.51
CA GLU A 172 3.28 -24.17 -13.37
C GLU A 172 2.88 -23.49 -12.04
N TYR A 173 3.09 -22.17 -11.93
CA TYR A 173 2.71 -21.36 -10.77
C TYR A 173 1.56 -20.39 -11.06
N SER A 174 0.86 -20.55 -12.18
CA SER A 174 -0.29 -19.70 -12.57
C SER A 174 -1.42 -19.66 -11.52
N TRP A 175 -1.51 -20.66 -10.64
CA TRP A 175 -2.44 -20.71 -9.51
C TRP A 175 -2.09 -19.71 -8.39
N SER A 176 -0.86 -19.18 -8.34
CA SER A 176 -0.33 -18.33 -7.26
C SER A 176 -0.72 -16.86 -7.44
N THR A 177 -2.03 -16.60 -7.48
CA THR A 177 -2.58 -15.24 -7.68
C THR A 177 -2.93 -14.55 -6.35
N ARG A 178 -3.24 -13.25 -6.41
CA ARG A 178 -3.71 -12.49 -5.25
C ARG A 178 -4.99 -13.10 -4.67
N GLU A 179 -5.92 -13.51 -5.51
CA GLU A 179 -7.21 -14.11 -5.15
C GLU A 179 -6.99 -15.46 -4.45
N TYR A 180 -6.06 -16.27 -4.95
CA TYR A 180 -5.67 -17.53 -4.31
C TYR A 180 -5.22 -17.33 -2.86
N TYR A 181 -4.45 -16.26 -2.61
CA TYR A 181 -3.96 -15.90 -1.28
C TYR A 181 -4.97 -15.16 -0.41
N ALA A 182 -5.99 -14.53 -0.98
CA ALA A 182 -7.07 -13.84 -0.26
C ALA A 182 -8.06 -14.82 0.39
N THR A 183 -8.27 -15.99 -0.22
CA THR A 183 -9.32 -16.94 0.20
C THR A 183 -8.96 -17.80 1.41
N ALA A 184 -7.68 -18.13 1.61
CA ALA A 184 -7.26 -19.03 2.69
C ALA A 184 -5.78 -18.81 3.09
N ILE A 185 -5.39 -19.41 4.22
CA ILE A 185 -3.99 -19.54 4.62
C ILE A 185 -3.35 -20.63 3.74
N ARG A 186 -2.20 -20.32 3.14
CA ARG A 186 -1.48 -21.20 2.23
C ARG A 186 -0.05 -21.38 2.74
N ALA A 187 0.50 -22.58 2.58
CA ALA A 187 1.88 -22.86 3.01
C ALA A 187 2.91 -22.00 2.25
N THR A 188 2.60 -21.63 1.01
CA THR A 188 3.44 -20.72 0.20
C THR A 188 3.29 -19.25 0.58
N ARG A 189 2.33 -18.89 1.43
CA ARG A 189 2.11 -17.51 1.87
C ARG A 189 2.77 -17.23 3.20
N ILE A 190 3.74 -16.32 3.20
CA ILE A 190 4.46 -15.86 4.38
C ILE A 190 3.82 -14.57 4.90
N LYS A 191 3.11 -14.68 6.03
CA LYS A 191 2.48 -13.55 6.74
C LYS A 191 3.24 -13.11 7.99
N THR A 192 4.20 -13.92 8.42
CA THR A 192 4.83 -13.83 9.75
C THR A 192 6.13 -13.03 9.77
N ALA A 193 6.54 -12.45 8.64
CA ALA A 193 7.73 -11.61 8.55
C ALA A 193 7.65 -10.46 9.56
N PRO A 194 8.54 -10.40 10.56
CA PRO A 194 8.58 -9.28 11.50
C PRO A 194 8.78 -7.95 10.78
N VAL A 195 8.34 -6.86 11.40
CA VAL A 195 8.78 -5.53 10.98
C VAL A 195 10.29 -5.46 11.21
N HIS A 196 11.04 -5.00 10.20
CA HIS A 196 12.50 -5.02 10.19
C HIS A 196 13.10 -6.42 10.42
N ALA A 197 12.58 -7.44 9.74
CA ALA A 197 13.16 -8.78 9.81
C ALA A 197 14.62 -8.79 9.33
N SER A 198 15.47 -9.58 9.99
CA SER A 198 16.88 -9.72 9.60
C SER A 198 17.02 -10.52 8.30
N ALA A 199 18.17 -10.41 7.63
CA ALA A 199 18.47 -11.25 6.47
C ALA A 199 18.42 -12.75 6.83
N ASN A 200 18.92 -13.13 8.00
CA ASN A 200 18.87 -14.52 8.48
C ASN A 200 17.44 -15.01 8.67
N TRP A 201 16.53 -14.16 9.14
CA TRP A 201 15.12 -14.55 9.27
C TRP A 201 14.56 -15.02 7.91
N TYR A 202 14.89 -14.33 6.82
CA TYR A 202 14.49 -14.75 5.48
C TYR A 202 15.11 -16.08 5.06
N LEU A 203 16.40 -16.29 5.36
CA LEU A 203 17.08 -17.55 5.09
C LEU A 203 16.43 -18.72 5.85
N GLU A 204 16.05 -18.51 7.11
CA GLU A 204 15.48 -19.54 7.97
C GLU A 204 13.99 -19.83 7.67
N ASN A 205 13.23 -18.83 7.21
CA ASN A 205 11.76 -18.94 7.11
C ASN A 205 11.24 -18.97 5.66
N VAL A 206 12.00 -18.45 4.69
CA VAL A 206 11.55 -18.37 3.28
C VAL A 206 12.23 -19.41 2.40
N VAL A 207 13.52 -19.67 2.60
CA VAL A 207 14.24 -20.69 1.83
C VAL A 207 13.60 -22.07 1.94
N PRO A 208 13.15 -22.55 3.12
CA PRO A 208 12.48 -23.85 3.20
C PRO A 208 11.19 -23.90 2.35
N VAL A 209 10.43 -22.80 2.30
CA VAL A 209 9.22 -22.70 1.47
C VAL A 209 9.58 -22.77 -0.02
N LEU A 210 10.59 -22.02 -0.44
CA LEU A 210 11.09 -22.05 -1.82
C LEU A 210 11.62 -23.43 -2.22
N GLN A 211 12.34 -24.12 -1.34
CA GLN A 211 12.83 -25.47 -1.60
C GLN A 211 11.70 -26.50 -1.71
N SER A 212 10.61 -26.30 -0.95
CA SER A 212 9.49 -27.24 -0.90
C SER A 212 8.50 -27.04 -2.06
N TYR A 213 8.24 -25.78 -2.44
CA TYR A 213 7.17 -25.42 -3.37
C TYR A 213 7.66 -24.71 -4.63
N GLY A 214 8.92 -24.32 -4.71
CA GLY A 214 9.46 -23.52 -5.82
C GLY A 214 9.03 -22.04 -5.82
N ILE A 215 8.04 -21.67 -5.00
CA ILE A 215 7.48 -20.32 -4.92
C ILE A 215 7.12 -19.92 -3.49
N ALA A 216 7.30 -18.64 -3.18
CA ALA A 216 6.86 -18.03 -1.92
C ALA A 216 6.23 -16.65 -2.16
N ALA A 217 5.08 -16.40 -1.52
CA ALA A 217 4.37 -15.14 -1.56
C ALA A 217 4.43 -14.45 -0.20
N ILE A 218 5.07 -13.28 -0.13
CA ILE A 218 5.24 -12.53 1.12
C ILE A 218 4.23 -11.39 1.15
N ALA A 219 3.26 -11.48 2.07
CA ALA A 219 2.13 -10.58 2.13
C ALA A 219 1.52 -10.52 3.54
N PRO A 220 1.42 -9.34 4.18
CA PRO A 220 1.76 -8.01 3.66
C PRO A 220 3.27 -7.71 3.64
N PHE A 221 3.70 -6.78 2.79
CA PHE A 221 5.10 -6.40 2.61
C PHE A 221 5.33 -4.88 2.69
N SER A 222 5.47 -4.38 3.93
CA SER A 222 5.86 -3.02 4.26
C SER A 222 6.84 -3.02 5.42
N HIS A 223 8.01 -2.39 5.22
CA HIS A 223 9.10 -2.33 6.20
C HIS A 223 9.55 -3.72 6.71
N ARG A 224 9.56 -4.74 5.85
CA ARG A 224 9.82 -6.13 6.26
C ARG A 224 11.28 -6.54 6.28
N LEU A 225 12.22 -5.71 5.81
CA LEU A 225 13.65 -5.98 5.89
C LEU A 225 14.39 -4.93 6.73
N ALA A 226 15.24 -5.38 7.65
CA ALA A 226 16.03 -4.52 8.53
C ALA A 226 16.97 -3.58 7.74
N PHE A 227 17.24 -2.40 8.29
CA PHE A 227 18.28 -1.51 7.79
C PHE A 227 19.64 -1.83 8.41
N ASP A 228 19.67 -2.11 9.71
CA ASP A 228 20.92 -2.33 10.44
C ASP A 228 21.52 -3.71 10.14
N ASN A 229 22.83 -3.85 10.38
CA ASN A 229 23.60 -5.08 10.17
C ASN A 229 23.50 -5.67 8.75
N MET A 230 23.15 -4.83 7.76
CA MET A 230 23.10 -5.21 6.36
C MET A 230 24.44 -4.97 5.69
N THR A 231 24.83 -5.86 4.77
CA THR A 231 26.08 -5.69 4.01
C THR A 231 26.02 -4.42 3.15
N LYS A 232 27.18 -3.81 2.90
CA LYS A 232 27.27 -2.59 2.07
C LYS A 232 26.69 -2.80 0.68
N ASP A 233 26.80 -4.00 0.12
CA ASP A 233 26.33 -4.29 -1.24
C ASP A 233 24.80 -4.39 -1.31
N ILE A 234 24.14 -4.95 -0.29
CA ILE A 234 22.66 -4.92 -0.24
C ILE A 234 22.15 -3.50 -0.04
N GLN A 235 22.81 -2.69 0.79
CA GLN A 235 22.41 -1.28 0.96
C GLN A 235 22.60 -0.48 -0.33
N ARG A 236 23.69 -0.71 -1.06
CA ARG A 236 23.89 -0.11 -2.38
C ARG A 236 22.83 -0.57 -3.38
N LEU A 237 22.44 -1.84 -3.35
CA LEU A 237 21.38 -2.36 -4.21
C LEU A 237 20.06 -1.65 -3.93
N ARG A 238 19.66 -1.48 -2.66
CA ARG A 238 18.48 -0.69 -2.28
C ARG A 238 18.56 0.75 -2.82
N CYS A 239 19.72 1.41 -2.68
CA CYS A 239 19.91 2.75 -3.24
C CYS A 239 19.78 2.77 -4.77
N LYS A 240 20.39 1.81 -5.46
CA LYS A 240 20.30 1.67 -6.92
C LYS A 240 18.85 1.47 -7.35
N VAL A 241 18.09 0.63 -6.65
CA VAL A 241 16.67 0.42 -6.92
C VAL A 241 15.91 1.73 -6.77
N ASN A 242 16.08 2.40 -5.63
CA ASN A 242 15.32 3.60 -5.30
C ASN A 242 15.57 4.77 -6.28
N PHE A 243 16.81 4.97 -6.71
CA PHE A 243 17.21 6.16 -7.47
C PHE A 243 17.45 5.91 -8.96
N GLN A 244 17.63 4.65 -9.39
CA GLN A 244 17.87 4.32 -10.79
C GLN A 244 16.86 3.36 -11.37
N ALA A 245 16.50 2.27 -10.68
CA ALA A 245 15.65 1.24 -11.27
C ALA A 245 14.17 1.62 -11.28
N ILE A 246 13.70 2.29 -10.23
CA ILE A 246 12.32 2.77 -10.15
C ILE A 246 12.23 4.11 -10.87
N LYS A 247 11.55 4.12 -12.02
CA LYS A 247 11.26 5.32 -12.80
C LYS A 247 9.76 5.37 -13.08
N ASN A 248 9.12 6.46 -12.69
CA ASN A 248 7.69 6.64 -12.96
C ASN A 248 7.47 6.75 -14.47
N LEU A 249 6.35 6.20 -14.94
CA LEU A 249 5.85 6.55 -16.27
C LEU A 249 5.41 8.02 -16.23
N ILE A 250 5.85 8.78 -17.22
CA ILE A 250 5.37 10.15 -17.43
C ILE A 250 4.20 10.01 -18.41
N HIS A 251 2.98 10.17 -17.90
CA HIS A 251 1.77 10.32 -18.70
C HIS A 251 1.50 11.80 -18.96
#